data_AF-A0AAZ3NNM1-F1
#
_entry.id   AF-A0AAZ3NNM1-F1
#
_cell.length_a   1.000
_cell.length_b   1.000
_cell.length_c   1.000
_cell.angle_alpha   90.00
_cell.angle_beta   90.00
_cell.angle_gamma   90.00
#
_symmetry.space_group_name_H-M   'P 1'
#
loop_
_entity.id
_entity.type
_entity.pdbx_description
1 polymer ?
#
loop_
_entity_poly.entity_id
_entity_poly.type
_entity_poly.pdbx_seq_one_letter_code
_entity_poly.pdbx_strand_id
1 'polypeptide(L)'
;MYFSLSVSPFSLSLQGVVVKNMSFKVGQTLTITGIPNSEATQLKEVPYPFCLCALLFLSCSFVINVGNSEDDLALHMNPRFDAHGDTRAVVCNSYHGGKWCEEHREGGFPFNQGQEFKINITFTKEQFLVSFPDGSEIHFPNRQGDEKYKYMHFEGDVRIQGVEIK
;
A
#
# COMPACT_ATOMS: atom_id res chain seq x y z
N MET A 1 -2.30 -28.45 -13.08
CA MET A 1 -1.41 -28.12 -11.94
C MET A 1 -1.71 -26.70 -11.54
N TYR A 2 -2.48 -26.51 -10.45
CA TYR A 2 -2.69 -25.21 -9.84
C TYR A 2 -1.65 -25.06 -8.73
N PHE A 3 -0.78 -24.06 -8.82
CA PHE A 3 0.12 -23.72 -7.72
C PHE A 3 -0.62 -22.77 -6.79
N SER A 4 -1.10 -23.26 -5.64
CA SER A 4 -1.40 -22.41 -4.49
C SER A 4 -0.15 -22.40 -3.60
N LEU A 5 0.45 -21.22 -3.43
CA LEU A 5 1.51 -21.04 -2.45
C LEU A 5 0.84 -20.79 -1.10
N SER A 6 0.86 -21.79 -0.22
CA SER A 6 0.51 -21.63 1.18
C SER A 6 1.67 -20.93 1.89
N VAL A 7 1.47 -19.66 2.24
CA VAL A 7 2.43 -18.90 3.05
C VAL A 7 2.16 -19.22 4.54
N SER A 8 3.21 -19.64 5.24
CA SER A 8 3.18 -19.97 6.67
C SER A 8 2.84 -18.74 7.53
N PRO A 9 2.00 -18.85 8.58
CA PRO A 9 1.51 -17.71 9.35
C PRO A 9 2.50 -17.10 10.36
N PHE A 10 3.77 -17.52 10.42
CA PHE A 10 4.66 -17.19 11.55
C PHE A 10 6.02 -16.53 11.22
N SER A 11 6.20 -15.86 10.07
CA SER A 11 7.51 -15.22 9.78
C SER A 11 7.51 -13.97 8.88
N LEU A 12 6.45 -13.17 8.81
CA LEU A 12 6.46 -11.96 7.96
C LEU A 12 5.87 -10.75 8.71
N SER A 13 6.70 -10.03 9.48
CA SER A 13 6.37 -8.64 9.85
C SER A 13 7.55 -7.66 9.84
N LEU A 14 8.76 -8.04 9.40
CA LEU A 14 9.89 -7.09 9.37
C LEU A 14 10.39 -6.71 7.98
N GLN A 15 9.99 -7.42 6.93
CA GLN A 15 10.31 -7.09 5.54
C GLN A 15 9.03 -7.17 4.74
N GLY A 16 8.59 -6.02 4.21
CA GLY A 16 7.37 -5.90 3.44
C GLY A 16 7.24 -6.94 2.32
N VAL A 17 6.02 -7.13 1.80
CA VAL A 17 5.79 -8.08 0.71
C VAL A 17 6.31 -7.46 -0.58
N VAL A 18 7.28 -8.10 -1.24
CA VAL A 18 7.73 -7.72 -2.58
C VAL A 18 7.20 -8.74 -3.58
N VAL A 19 6.47 -8.27 -4.57
CA VAL A 19 6.05 -9.10 -5.70
C VAL A 19 6.98 -8.82 -6.88
N LYS A 20 7.79 -9.81 -7.23
CA LYS A 20 8.64 -9.82 -8.43
C LYS A 20 8.06 -10.78 -9.46
N ASN A 21 8.32 -10.54 -10.75
CA ASN A 21 7.87 -11.36 -11.89
C ASN A 21 6.37 -11.29 -12.22
N MET A 22 5.62 -10.34 -11.67
CA MET A 22 4.29 -9.99 -12.17
C MET A 22 4.37 -8.69 -12.97
N SER A 23 3.79 -8.67 -14.17
CA SER A 23 3.70 -7.44 -15.00
C SER A 23 2.27 -6.93 -14.96
N PHE A 24 2.11 -5.68 -14.54
CA PHE A 24 0.85 -4.95 -14.55
C PHE A 24 0.85 -3.99 -15.75
N LYS A 25 -0.12 -4.15 -16.66
CA LYS A 25 -0.20 -3.39 -17.92
C LYS A 25 -1.49 -2.58 -18.02
N VAL A 26 -1.48 -1.58 -18.89
CA VAL A 26 -2.70 -0.84 -19.27
C VAL A 26 -3.79 -1.82 -19.72
N GLY A 27 -5.02 -1.57 -19.27
CA GLY A 27 -6.19 -2.42 -19.53
C GLY A 27 -6.35 -3.58 -18.55
N GLN A 28 -5.39 -3.81 -17.66
CA GLN A 28 -5.51 -4.79 -16.59
C GLN A 28 -6.01 -4.16 -15.29
N THR A 29 -6.52 -5.00 -14.39
CA THR A 29 -6.89 -4.63 -13.03
C THR A 29 -6.02 -5.36 -12.02
N LEU A 30 -5.30 -4.60 -11.20
CA LEU A 30 -4.58 -5.10 -10.03
C LEU A 30 -5.53 -5.05 -8.82
N THR A 31 -5.93 -6.22 -8.31
CA THR A 31 -6.73 -6.36 -7.09
C THR A 31 -5.81 -6.66 -5.91
N ILE A 32 -5.91 -5.87 -4.85
CA ILE A 32 -5.17 -6.08 -3.61
C ILE A 32 -6.16 -6.24 -2.47
N THR A 33 -6.00 -7.29 -1.67
CA THR A 33 -6.73 -7.49 -0.41
C THR A 33 -5.75 -7.58 0.76
N GLY A 34 -6.11 -6.99 1.88
CA GLY A 34 -5.30 -7.02 3.08
C GLY A 34 -6.05 -6.50 4.30
N ILE A 35 -5.44 -6.66 5.47
CA ILE A 35 -5.96 -6.18 6.74
C ILE A 35 -4.91 -5.27 7.38
N PRO A 36 -5.19 -3.97 7.58
CA PRO A 36 -4.30 -3.08 8.31
C PRO A 36 -4.20 -3.55 9.75
N ASN A 37 -3.00 -3.53 10.33
CA ASN A 37 -2.80 -3.95 11.71
C ASN A 37 -3.48 -2.97 12.66
N SER A 38 -4.01 -3.48 13.78
CA SER A 38 -4.54 -2.62 14.84
C SER A 38 -3.45 -2.20 15.81
N GLU A 39 -3.57 -1.00 16.39
CA GLU A 39 -2.68 -0.52 17.45
C GLU A 39 -2.59 -1.51 18.63
N ALA A 40 -3.70 -2.18 18.95
CA ALA A 40 -3.75 -3.24 19.96
C ALA A 40 -2.86 -4.45 19.63
N THR A 41 -2.58 -4.71 18.35
CA THR A 41 -1.66 -5.77 17.92
C THR A 41 -0.22 -5.32 18.06
N GLN A 42 0.10 -4.08 17.69
CA GLN A 42 1.43 -3.50 17.85
C GLN A 42 1.85 -3.39 19.32
N LEU A 43 0.94 -2.96 20.21
CA LEU A 43 1.21 -2.84 21.65
C LEU A 43 1.57 -4.19 22.32
N LYS A 44 1.13 -5.32 21.78
CA LYS A 44 1.50 -6.65 22.29
C LYS A 44 2.93 -7.05 21.97
N GLU A 45 3.53 -6.45 20.95
CA GLU A 45 4.91 -6.75 20.52
C GLU A 45 5.95 -5.86 21.25
N VAL A 46 5.53 -4.80 21.93
CA VAL A 46 6.44 -3.90 22.67
C VAL A 46 6.68 -4.44 24.09
N PRO A 47 7.93 -4.74 24.49
CA PRO A 47 8.23 -5.18 25.85
C PRO A 47 8.07 -4.03 26.86
N TYR A 48 7.34 -4.27 27.96
CA TYR A 48 7.31 -3.36 29.11
C TYR A 48 8.73 -3.22 29.73
N PRO A 49 9.18 -2.02 30.18
CA PRO A 49 8.39 -0.88 30.67
C PRO A 49 8.24 0.30 29.69
N PHE A 50 8.51 0.12 28.39
CA PHE A 50 8.49 1.21 27.38
C PHE A 50 7.10 1.76 27.00
N CYS A 51 6.04 1.26 27.65
CA CYS A 51 4.65 1.42 27.22
C CYS A 51 4.12 2.87 27.22
N LEU A 52 4.62 3.78 28.07
CA LEU A 52 4.08 5.16 28.13
C LEU A 52 4.70 6.11 27.09
N CYS A 53 5.95 5.86 26.68
CA CYS A 53 6.63 6.67 25.66
C CYS A 53 6.33 6.15 24.23
N ALA A 54 6.08 4.85 24.09
CA ALA A 54 5.69 4.22 22.81
C ALA A 54 4.33 4.70 22.29
N LEU A 55 3.41 5.15 23.16
CA LEU A 55 2.10 5.68 22.75
C LEU A 55 2.20 6.95 21.88
N LEU A 56 3.32 7.67 21.90
CA LEU A 56 3.54 8.87 21.08
C LEU A 56 4.19 8.58 19.72
N PHE A 57 4.52 7.32 19.42
CA PHE A 57 5.23 6.91 18.20
C PHE A 57 4.53 5.80 17.41
N LEU A 58 3.29 5.42 17.78
CA LEU A 58 2.48 4.46 17.02
C LEU A 58 1.92 5.15 15.77
N SER A 59 2.78 5.53 14.84
CA SER A 59 2.35 5.98 13.53
C SER A 59 1.78 4.78 12.79
N CYS A 60 0.45 4.68 12.67
CA CYS A 60 -0.17 3.58 11.93
C CYS A 60 -0.34 3.98 10.47
N SER A 61 0.47 3.40 9.60
CA SER A 61 0.35 3.59 8.15
C SER A 61 0.88 2.38 7.39
N PHE A 62 0.39 2.20 6.17
CA PHE A 62 0.95 1.20 5.26
C PHE A 62 1.16 1.81 3.88
N VAL A 63 1.91 1.10 3.04
CA VAL A 63 2.32 1.59 1.73
C VAL A 63 2.03 0.53 0.68
N ILE A 64 1.54 1.00 -0.47
CA ILE A 64 1.41 0.24 -1.71
C ILE A 64 2.25 0.96 -2.77
N ASN A 65 3.36 0.35 -3.16
CA ASN A 65 4.26 0.84 -4.20
C ASN A 65 4.04 0.08 -5.50
N VAL A 66 3.95 0.79 -6.62
CA VAL A 66 3.93 0.25 -7.99
C VAL A 66 4.94 1.03 -8.83
N GLY A 67 5.80 0.32 -9.56
CA GLY A 67 6.83 0.95 -10.38
C GLY A 67 7.66 -0.02 -11.21
N ASN A 68 8.85 0.42 -11.60
CA ASN A 68 9.83 -0.40 -12.32
C ASN A 68 10.91 -0.98 -11.42
N SER A 69 11.19 -0.32 -10.30
CA SER A 69 12.17 -0.73 -9.28
C SER A 69 11.88 0.00 -7.97
N GLU A 70 12.63 -0.32 -6.91
CA GLU A 70 12.56 0.42 -5.64
C GLU A 70 12.93 1.91 -5.78
N ASP A 71 13.76 2.27 -6.77
CA ASP A 71 14.18 3.64 -7.04
C ASP A 71 13.36 4.37 -8.11
N ASP A 72 12.34 3.71 -8.66
CA ASP A 72 11.47 4.26 -9.71
C ASP A 72 10.02 3.79 -9.49
N LEU A 73 9.30 4.57 -8.68
CA LEU A 73 7.93 4.34 -8.27
C LEU A 73 6.99 5.29 -9.01
N ALA A 74 6.08 4.71 -9.78
CA ALA A 74 5.06 5.45 -10.49
C ALA A 74 3.83 5.74 -9.63
N LEU A 75 3.55 4.88 -8.65
CA LEU A 75 2.54 5.11 -7.62
C LEU A 75 3.10 4.66 -6.28
N HIS A 76 3.16 5.59 -5.33
CA HIS A 76 3.35 5.35 -3.91
C HIS A 76 2.08 5.80 -3.21
N MET A 77 1.23 4.85 -2.84
CA MET A 77 -0.01 5.11 -2.11
C MET A 77 0.22 4.78 -0.63
N ASN A 78 0.07 5.78 0.23
CA ASN A 78 0.32 5.68 1.66
C ASN A 78 -0.91 6.10 2.47
N PRO A 79 -1.80 5.16 2.82
CA PRO A 79 -2.84 5.40 3.82
C PRO A 79 -2.25 5.63 5.20
N ARG A 80 -2.41 6.85 5.71
CA ARG A 80 -1.99 7.31 7.04
C ARG A 80 -3.20 7.36 7.97
N PHE A 81 -3.28 6.47 8.96
CA PHE A 81 -4.33 6.53 9.99
C PHE A 81 -4.07 7.68 10.95
N ASP A 82 -2.85 7.75 11.47
CA ASP A 82 -2.30 8.85 12.25
C ASP A 82 -0.78 8.84 12.06
N ALA A 83 -0.26 9.59 11.08
CA ALA A 83 1.17 9.59 10.76
C ALA A 83 1.58 10.89 10.07
N HIS A 84 2.79 11.38 10.38
CA HIS A 84 3.37 12.57 9.75
C HIS A 84 2.52 13.85 9.85
N GLY A 85 1.65 13.93 10.87
CA GLY A 85 0.71 15.05 11.05
C GLY A 85 -0.59 14.93 10.25
N ASP A 86 -0.76 13.84 9.49
CA ASP A 86 -2.01 13.52 8.81
C ASP A 86 -2.85 12.54 9.66
N THR A 87 -4.15 12.80 9.73
CA THR A 87 -5.13 11.89 10.35
C THR A 87 -6.11 11.42 9.29
N ARG A 88 -6.18 10.10 9.08
CA ARG A 88 -7.07 9.44 8.11
C ARG A 88 -6.98 10.07 6.71
N ALA A 89 -5.77 10.10 6.15
CA ALA A 89 -5.51 10.61 4.80
C ALA A 89 -4.83 9.53 3.94
N VAL A 90 -5.20 9.46 2.66
CA VAL A 90 -4.43 8.71 1.67
C VAL A 90 -3.51 9.69 0.96
N VAL A 91 -2.21 9.47 1.06
CA VAL A 91 -1.20 10.29 0.40
C VAL A 91 -0.62 9.51 -0.76
N CYS A 92 -0.79 10.03 -1.97
CA CYS A 92 -0.24 9.47 -3.18
C CYS A 92 0.96 10.30 -3.66
N ASN A 93 2.03 9.65 -4.09
CA ASN A 93 3.17 10.33 -4.70
C ASN A 93 3.85 9.42 -5.75
N SER A 94 4.86 9.94 -6.41
CA SER A 94 5.81 9.20 -7.26
C SER A 94 7.22 9.45 -6.74
N TYR A 95 8.11 8.47 -6.94
CA TYR A 95 9.52 8.57 -6.59
C TYR A 95 10.35 8.28 -7.83
N HIS A 96 11.19 9.24 -8.25
CA HIS A 96 12.02 9.10 -9.43
C HIS A 96 13.30 9.92 -9.28
N GLY A 97 14.43 9.38 -9.75
CA GLY A 97 15.73 10.08 -9.70
C GLY A 97 16.18 10.40 -8.27
N GLY A 98 15.85 9.54 -7.30
CA GLY A 98 16.23 9.71 -5.90
C GLY A 98 15.40 10.73 -5.13
N LYS A 99 14.24 11.17 -5.65
CA LYS A 99 13.44 12.23 -5.05
C LYS A 99 11.94 11.92 -5.09
N TRP A 100 11.25 12.31 -4.03
CA TRP A 100 9.80 12.40 -3.99
C TRP A 100 9.33 13.60 -4.82
N CYS A 101 8.22 13.41 -5.53
CA CYS A 101 7.55 14.47 -6.28
C CYS A 101 6.47 15.16 -5.42
N GLU A 102 5.53 15.87 -6.05
CA GLU A 102 4.41 16.51 -5.35
C GLU A 102 3.43 15.47 -4.76
N GLU A 103 3.05 15.63 -3.50
CA GLU A 103 2.07 14.78 -2.84
C GLU A 103 0.64 15.13 -3.27
N HIS A 104 -0.18 14.11 -3.53
CA HIS A 104 -1.61 14.24 -3.77
C HIS A 104 -2.36 13.65 -2.57
N ARG A 105 -3.26 14.43 -1.98
CA ARG A 105 -4.06 14.04 -0.79
C ARG A 105 -5.56 14.10 -1.06
N GLU A 106 -5.96 13.76 -2.28
CA GLU A 106 -7.35 13.81 -2.72
C GLU A 106 -8.04 12.46 -2.52
N GLY A 107 -9.34 12.49 -2.21
CA GLY A 107 -10.19 11.32 -2.03
C GLY A 107 -10.63 11.10 -0.59
N GLY A 108 -11.23 9.92 -0.35
CA GLY A 108 -11.67 9.49 0.98
C GLY A 108 -10.64 8.62 1.71
N PHE A 109 -10.98 8.17 2.92
CA PHE A 109 -10.19 7.22 3.70
C PHE A 109 -11.03 5.98 4.05
N PRO A 110 -11.16 5.01 3.13
CA PRO A 110 -11.99 3.81 3.29
C PRO A 110 -11.22 2.66 3.96
N PHE A 111 -10.30 2.99 4.88
CA PHE A 111 -9.53 2.00 5.63
C PHE A 111 -9.89 2.05 7.12
N ASN A 112 -10.01 0.87 7.72
CA ASN A 112 -10.19 0.70 9.15
C ASN A 112 -9.19 -0.34 9.65
N GLN A 113 -8.54 -0.04 10.77
CA GLN A 113 -7.61 -0.98 11.41
C GLN A 113 -8.34 -2.28 11.79
N GLY A 114 -7.69 -3.42 11.54
CA GLY A 114 -8.23 -4.75 11.82
C GLY A 114 -9.37 -5.20 10.90
N GLN A 115 -9.79 -4.38 9.94
CA GLN A 115 -10.80 -4.74 8.94
C GLN A 115 -10.16 -5.01 7.58
N GLU A 116 -10.71 -5.98 6.85
CA GLU A 116 -10.26 -6.28 5.50
C GLU A 116 -10.60 -5.12 4.56
N PHE A 117 -9.62 -4.69 3.76
CA PHE A 117 -9.85 -3.86 2.60
C PHE A 117 -9.67 -4.67 1.33
N LYS A 118 -10.34 -4.21 0.28
CA LYS A 118 -10.11 -4.60 -1.10
C LYS A 118 -9.99 -3.34 -1.93
N ILE A 119 -8.96 -3.23 -2.75
CA ILE A 119 -8.83 -2.15 -3.73
C ILE A 119 -8.59 -2.72 -5.11
N ASN A 120 -9.08 -2.03 -6.12
CA ASN A 120 -8.79 -2.31 -7.52
C ASN A 120 -8.02 -1.12 -8.10
N ILE A 121 -6.84 -1.39 -8.65
CA ILE A 121 -6.01 -0.39 -9.33
C ILE A 121 -6.06 -0.70 -10.82
N THR A 122 -6.44 0.29 -11.61
CA THR A 122 -6.24 0.32 -13.07
C THR A 122 -5.38 1.53 -13.42
N PHE A 123 -4.82 1.55 -14.62
CA PHE A 123 -4.10 2.73 -15.09
C PHE A 123 -4.14 2.86 -16.62
N THR A 124 -4.00 4.10 -17.07
CA THR A 124 -3.73 4.48 -18.44
C THR A 124 -2.37 5.15 -18.52
N LYS A 125 -2.01 5.68 -19.70
CA LYS A 125 -0.80 6.48 -19.86
C LYS A 125 -0.83 7.78 -19.07
N GLU A 126 -2.03 8.28 -18.74
CA GLU A 126 -2.26 9.56 -18.09
C GLU A 126 -2.40 9.44 -16.57
N GLN A 127 -3.04 8.38 -16.06
CA GLN A 127 -3.35 8.27 -14.63
C GLN A 127 -3.55 6.84 -14.15
N PHE A 128 -3.32 6.64 -12.85
CA PHE A 128 -3.83 5.55 -12.05
C PHE A 128 -5.22 5.89 -11.51
N LEU A 129 -6.09 4.88 -11.49
CA LEU A 129 -7.40 4.92 -10.85
C LEU A 129 -7.43 3.84 -9.77
N VAL A 130 -7.53 4.25 -8.52
CA VAL A 130 -7.73 3.36 -7.38
C VAL A 130 -9.21 3.40 -7.01
N SER A 131 -9.89 2.26 -7.10
CA SER A 131 -11.33 2.15 -6.86
C SER A 131 -11.61 1.22 -5.67
N PHE A 132 -12.60 1.61 -4.88
CA PHE A 132 -13.00 0.94 -3.65
C PHE A 132 -14.38 0.27 -3.80
N PRO A 133 -14.71 -0.76 -2.99
CA PRO A 133 -15.99 -1.47 -3.07
C PRO A 133 -17.21 -0.58 -2.78
N ASP A 134 -17.03 0.53 -2.07
CA ASP A 134 -18.09 1.50 -1.78
C ASP A 134 -18.36 2.47 -2.95
N GLY A 135 -17.61 2.34 -4.06
CA GLY A 135 -17.72 3.19 -5.23
C GLY A 135 -16.90 4.48 -5.16
N SER A 136 -16.16 4.71 -4.07
CA SER A 136 -15.19 5.82 -4.01
C SER A 136 -13.96 5.55 -4.87
N GLU A 137 -13.32 6.62 -5.33
CA GLU A 137 -12.18 6.57 -6.25
C GLU A 137 -11.10 7.58 -5.86
N ILE A 138 -9.84 7.24 -6.17
CA ILE A 138 -8.68 8.14 -6.09
C ILE A 138 -8.02 8.15 -7.47
N HIS A 139 -7.81 9.35 -8.00
CA HIS A 139 -7.10 9.60 -9.24
C HIS A 139 -5.69 10.08 -8.95
N PHE A 140 -4.68 9.47 -9.58
CA PHE A 140 -3.30 9.88 -9.43
C PHE A 140 -2.58 9.91 -10.78
N PRO A 141 -1.87 10.98 -11.16
CA PRO A 141 -1.22 11.07 -12.47
C PRO A 141 -0.14 10.00 -12.65
N ASN A 142 -0.14 9.34 -13.81
CA ASN A 142 0.91 8.42 -14.23
C ASN A 142 2.08 9.25 -14.77
N ARG A 143 2.88 9.81 -13.86
CA ARG A 143 3.95 10.78 -14.18
C ARG A 143 5.06 10.20 -15.07
N GLN A 144 5.32 8.91 -14.95
CA GLN A 144 6.28 8.18 -15.78
C GLN A 144 5.73 7.90 -17.18
N GLY A 145 4.40 7.81 -17.33
CA GLY A 145 3.75 7.55 -18.61
C GLY A 145 4.06 6.17 -19.21
N ASP A 146 4.57 5.24 -18.40
CA ASP A 146 4.79 3.86 -18.82
C ASP A 146 3.45 3.12 -18.95
N GLU A 147 3.43 2.12 -19.83
CA GLU A 147 2.27 1.27 -20.09
C GLU A 147 2.38 -0.10 -19.39
N LYS A 148 3.47 -0.32 -18.64
CA LYS A 148 3.75 -1.57 -17.93
C LYS A 148 4.67 -1.35 -16.73
N TYR A 149 4.25 -1.84 -15.58
CA TYR A 149 5.03 -1.87 -14.34
C TYR A 149 5.33 -3.32 -13.92
N LYS A 150 6.49 -3.55 -13.29
CA LYS A 150 7.01 -4.89 -12.97
C LYS A 150 7.43 -5.07 -11.51
N TYR A 151 7.33 -3.99 -10.73
CA TYR A 151 7.70 -3.94 -9.33
C TYR A 151 6.49 -3.53 -8.51
N MET A 152 6.16 -4.34 -7.51
CA MET A 152 5.19 -3.98 -6.49
C MET A 152 5.76 -4.30 -5.13
N HIS A 153 5.62 -3.36 -4.19
CA HIS A 153 6.10 -3.51 -2.83
C HIS A 153 5.08 -2.99 -1.83
N PHE A 154 4.81 -3.78 -0.80
CA PHE A 154 3.88 -3.48 0.26
C PHE A 154 4.64 -3.38 1.57
N GLU A 155 4.50 -2.27 2.29
CA GLU A 155 5.24 -2.00 3.52
C GLU A 155 4.33 -1.43 4.62
N GLY A 156 4.86 -1.34 5.83
CA GLY A 156 4.18 -0.78 6.99
C GLY A 156 3.14 -1.73 7.59
N ASP A 157 2.15 -1.13 8.24
CA ASP A 157 1.22 -1.80 9.16
C ASP A 157 0.07 -2.50 8.46
N VAL A 158 0.40 -3.47 7.61
CA VAL A 158 -0.59 -4.23 6.85
C VAL A 158 -0.18 -5.68 6.67
N ARG A 159 -1.17 -6.57 6.76
CA ARG A 159 -1.06 -7.94 6.31
C ARG A 159 -1.74 -8.09 4.96
N ILE A 160 -0.95 -8.24 3.91
CA ILE A 160 -1.46 -8.53 2.56
C ILE A 160 -1.95 -9.98 2.50
N GLN A 161 -3.19 -10.18 2.06
CA GLN A 161 -3.83 -11.49 1.91
C GLN A 161 -3.87 -11.96 0.46
N GLY A 162 -3.98 -11.04 -0.50
CA GLY A 162 -4.10 -11.38 -1.91
C GLY A 162 -3.63 -10.25 -2.81
N VAL A 163 -2.96 -10.64 -3.90
CA VAL A 163 -2.56 -9.77 -5.01
C VAL A 163 -2.87 -10.51 -6.29
N GLU A 164 -3.76 -9.96 -7.12
CA GLU A 164 -4.23 -10.58 -8.36
C GLU A 164 -4.20 -9.56 -9.50
N ILE A 165 -3.73 -9.96 -10.68
CA ILE A 165 -3.78 -9.14 -11.90
C ILE A 165 -4.68 -9.87 -12.91
N LYS A 166 -5.71 -9.18 -13.41
CA LYS A 166 -6.58 -9.65 -14.50
C LYS A 166 -6.38 -8.77 -15.71
#